data_AF-A0A502EM11-F1
#
_entry.id   AF-A0A502EM11-F1
#
_cell.length_a   1.000
_cell.length_b   1.000
_cell.length_c   1.000
_cell.angle_alpha   90.00
_cell.angle_beta   90.00
_cell.angle_gamma   90.00
#
_symmetry.space_group_name_H-M   'P 1'
#
loop_
_entity.id
_entity.type
_entity.pdbx_description
1 polymer ?
#
loop_
_entity_poly.entity_id
_entity_poly.type
_entity_poly.pdbx_seq_one_letter_code
_entity_poly.pdbx_strand_id
1 'polypeptide(L)'
;MSTIQILIQKRENLILELAGLNHDLNEYSKNPVETVDLIGLKYQHDFTIREITKIGQQINVFFNSQISNYRSKFFEIEKKITEAVSKKEFTVADLPKYHFSMFETPTL
;
A
#
# COMPACT_ATOMS: atom_id res chain seq x y z
N MET A 1 0.21 0.78 11.77
CA MET A 1 1.43 1.34 11.18
C MET A 1 2.52 0.28 11.25
N SER A 2 2.86 -0.38 10.15
CA SER A 2 1.90 -1.07 9.29
C SER A 2 2.48 -2.44 8.94
N THR A 3 1.67 -3.51 9.05
CA THR A 3 2.07 -4.87 8.69
C THR A 3 2.72 -4.94 7.30
N ILE A 4 2.35 -4.02 6.41
CA ILE A 4 2.93 -3.89 5.08
C ILE A 4 4.40 -3.41 5.10
N GLN A 5 4.79 -2.49 5.98
CA GLN A 5 6.20 -2.08 6.14
C GLN A 5 7.07 -3.25 6.61
N ILE A 6 6.56 -4.07 7.53
CA ILE A 6 7.26 -5.28 8.00
C ILE A 6 7.44 -6.29 6.86
N LEU A 7 6.40 -6.50 6.04
CA LEU A 7 6.47 -7.38 4.88
C LEU A 7 7.45 -6.87 3.82
N ILE A 8 7.45 -5.56 3.54
CA ILE A 8 8.39 -4.93 2.60
C ILE A 8 9.83 -5.10 3.09
N GLN A 9 10.10 -4.76 4.35
CA GLN A 9 11.43 -4.90 4.95
C GLN A 9 11.91 -6.35 4.90
N LYS A 10 11.04 -7.32 5.23
CA LYS A 10 11.38 -8.74 5.16
C LYS A 10 11.72 -9.16 3.72
N ARG A 11 10.97 -8.69 2.73
CA ARG A 11 11.23 -8.96 1.32
C ARG A 11 12.57 -8.37 0.86
N GLU A 12 12.88 -7.15 1.26
CA GLU A 12 14.16 -6.49 0.94
C GLU A 12 15.34 -7.24 1.55
N ASN A 13 15.23 -7.65 2.81
CA ASN A 13 16.27 -8.44 3.48
C ASN A 13 16.54 -9.77 2.75
N LEU A 14 15.48 -10.48 2.33
CA LEU A 14 15.64 -11.73 1.57
C LEU A 14 16.25 -11.51 0.18
N ILE A 15 15.98 -10.38 -0.46
CA ILE A 15 16.61 -10.03 -1.75
C ILE A 15 18.12 -9.81 -1.56
N LEU A 16 18.52 -9.14 -0.46
CA LEU A 16 19.94 -8.96 -0.11
C LEU A 16 20.62 -10.31 0.17
N GLU A 17 19.95 -11.20 0.91
CA GLU A 17 20.43 -12.55 1.18
C GLU A 17 20.62 -13.35 -0.12
N LEU A 18 19.65 -13.29 -1.04
CA LEU A 18 19.75 -13.93 -2.36
C LEU A 18 20.90 -13.37 -3.20
N ALA A 19 21.15 -12.07 -3.13
CA ALA A 19 22.28 -11.45 -3.81
C ALA A 19 23.62 -11.95 -3.26
N GLY A 20 23.73 -12.11 -1.93
CA GLY A 20 24.88 -12.74 -1.28
C GLY A 20 25.10 -14.18 -1.75
N LEU A 21 24.06 -15.01 -1.71
CA LEU A 21 24.13 -16.40 -2.20
C LEU A 21 24.58 -16.49 -3.67
N ASN A 22 24.08 -15.60 -4.52
CA ASN A 22 24.49 -15.54 -5.93
C ASN A 22 25.96 -15.11 -6.10
N HIS A 23 26.44 -14.19 -5.26
CA HIS A 23 27.84 -13.81 -5.24
C HIS A 23 28.72 -15.00 -4.87
N ASP A 24 28.39 -15.71 -3.78
CA ASP A 24 29.14 -16.87 -3.29
C ASP A 24 29.17 -18.01 -4.31
N LEU A 25 28.02 -18.32 -4.93
CA LEU A 25 27.93 -19.33 -5.99
C LEU A 25 28.75 -18.96 -7.23
N ASN A 26 28.79 -17.68 -7.60
CA ASN A 26 29.58 -17.20 -8.73
C ASN A 26 31.08 -17.24 -8.42
N GLU A 27 31.49 -16.89 -7.20
CA GLU A 27 32.87 -17.03 -6.77
C GLU A 27 33.31 -18.48 -6.73
N TYR A 28 32.48 -19.39 -6.21
CA TYR A 28 32.73 -20.82 -6.28
C TYR A 28 32.89 -21.31 -7.73
N SER A 29 32.04 -20.85 -8.65
CA SER A 29 32.14 -21.24 -10.06
C SER A 29 33.46 -20.85 -10.72
N LYS A 30 34.13 -19.80 -10.22
CA LYS A 30 35.46 -19.39 -10.69
C LYS A 30 36.58 -20.09 -9.94
N ASN A 31 36.40 -20.27 -8.63
CA ASN A 31 37.40 -20.79 -7.69
C ASN A 31 36.77 -21.93 -6.84
N PRO A 32 36.64 -23.14 -7.39
CA PRO A 32 36.00 -24.25 -6.69
C PRO A 32 36.85 -24.71 -5.49
N VAL A 33 36.19 -24.97 -4.36
CA VAL A 33 36.83 -25.42 -3.11
C VAL A 33 36.01 -26.56 -2.50
N GLU A 34 36.65 -27.65 -2.07
CA GLU A 34 35.95 -28.86 -1.58
C GLU A 34 35.08 -28.65 -0.33
N THR A 35 35.30 -27.57 0.41
CA THR A 35 34.61 -27.30 1.68
C THR A 35 33.22 -26.68 1.51
N VAL A 36 32.77 -26.41 0.28
CA VAL A 36 31.50 -25.74 0.00
C VAL A 36 30.41 -26.76 -0.32
N ASP A 37 29.33 -26.77 0.49
CA ASP A 37 28.13 -27.57 0.21
C ASP A 37 27.23 -26.88 -0.83
N LEU A 38 27.46 -27.19 -2.10
CA LEU A 38 26.68 -26.66 -3.22
C LEU A 38 25.21 -27.08 -3.19
N ILE A 39 24.91 -28.26 -2.66
CA ILE A 39 23.55 -28.77 -2.59
C ILE A 39 22.78 -27.96 -1.54
N GLY A 40 23.39 -27.74 -0.38
CA GLY A 40 22.89 -26.85 0.66
C GLY A 40 22.64 -25.43 0.13
N LEU A 41 23.61 -24.83 -0.55
CA LEU A 41 23.48 -23.49 -1.14
C LEU A 41 22.35 -23.41 -2.18
N LYS A 42 22.20 -24.44 -3.03
CA LYS A 42 21.08 -24.52 -3.98
C LYS A 42 19.73 -24.54 -3.25
N TYR A 43 19.60 -25.36 -2.20
CA TYR A 43 18.35 -25.41 -1.43
C TYR A 43 18.03 -24.08 -0.75
N GLN A 44 19.04 -23.40 -0.20
CA GLN A 44 18.89 -22.05 0.37
C GLN A 44 18.42 -21.06 -0.69
N HIS A 45 19.06 -21.05 -1.87
CA HIS A 45 18.66 -20.20 -2.99
C HIS A 45 17.19 -20.43 -3.41
N ASP A 46 16.80 -21.68 -3.64
CA ASP A 46 15.43 -22.05 -4.03
C ASP A 46 14.40 -21.73 -2.93
N PHE A 47 14.79 -21.87 -1.67
CA PHE A 47 13.95 -21.48 -0.53
C PHE A 47 13.74 -19.95 -0.48
N THR A 48 14.83 -19.18 -0.58
CA THR A 48 14.80 -17.72 -0.51
C THR A 48 13.94 -17.13 -1.63
N ILE A 49 14.06 -17.64 -2.87
CA ILE A 49 13.18 -17.23 -3.97
C ILE A 49 11.71 -17.47 -3.64
N ARG A 50 11.35 -18.66 -3.14
CA ARG A 50 9.97 -18.99 -2.80
C ARG A 50 9.40 -18.08 -1.72
N GLU A 51 10.18 -17.77 -0.69
CA GLU A 51 9.76 -16.86 0.37
C GLU A 51 9.60 -15.41 -0.14
N ILE A 52 10.49 -14.93 -1.02
CA ILE A 52 10.33 -13.62 -1.69
C ILE A 52 9.02 -13.57 -2.47
N THR A 53 8.72 -14.60 -3.27
CA THR A 53 7.48 -14.67 -4.07
C THR A 53 6.24 -14.67 -3.17
N LYS A 54 6.25 -15.47 -2.10
CA LYS A 54 5.15 -15.56 -1.13
C LYS A 54 4.89 -14.23 -0.43
N ILE A 55 5.92 -13.52 0.00
CA ILE A 55 5.77 -12.19 0.60
C ILE A 55 5.25 -11.19 -0.44
N GLY A 56 5.72 -11.25 -1.68
CA GLY A 56 5.19 -10.44 -2.77
C GLY A 56 3.69 -10.62 -3.00
N GLN A 57 3.20 -11.86 -2.93
CA GLN A 57 1.76 -12.16 -3.00
C GLN A 57 1.00 -11.56 -1.82
N GLN A 58 1.51 -11.69 -0.60
CA GLN A 58 0.88 -11.11 0.60
C GLN A 58 0.78 -9.58 0.53
N ILE A 59 1.84 -8.93 0.05
CA ILE A 59 1.89 -7.48 -0.21
C ILE A 59 0.77 -7.08 -1.20
N ASN A 60 0.65 -7.81 -2.32
CA ASN A 60 -0.37 -7.53 -3.33
C ASN A 60 -1.79 -7.70 -2.79
N VAL A 61 -2.06 -8.80 -2.06
CA VAL A 61 -3.36 -9.05 -1.43
C VAL A 61 -3.70 -7.93 -0.45
N PHE A 62 -2.75 -7.50 0.36
CA PHE A 62 -2.94 -6.39 1.29
C PHE A 62 -3.32 -5.09 0.57
N PHE A 63 -2.55 -4.68 -0.45
CA PHE A 63 -2.84 -3.45 -1.19
C PHE A 63 -4.20 -3.48 -1.87
N ASN A 64 -4.54 -4.59 -2.54
CA ASN A 64 -5.84 -4.74 -3.20
C ASN A 64 -7.00 -4.70 -2.20
N SER A 65 -6.84 -5.30 -1.03
CA SER A 65 -7.83 -5.24 0.05
C SER A 65 -8.04 -3.80 0.53
N GLN A 66 -6.96 -3.04 0.73
CA GLN A 66 -7.06 -1.63 1.14
C GLN A 66 -7.74 -0.77 0.07
N ILE A 67 -7.35 -0.91 -1.20
CA ILE A 67 -7.97 -0.19 -2.33
C ILE A 67 -9.47 -0.49 -2.38
N SER A 68 -9.85 -1.77 -2.28
CA SER A 68 -11.25 -2.16 -2.30
C SER A 68 -12.02 -1.56 -1.13
N ASN A 69 -11.46 -1.58 0.08
CA ASN A 69 -12.07 -0.98 1.27
C ASN A 69 -12.31 0.52 1.09
N TYR A 70 -11.31 1.26 0.60
CA TYR A 70 -11.46 2.69 0.33
C TYR A 70 -12.49 2.98 -0.75
N ARG A 71 -12.56 2.15 -1.80
CA ARG A 71 -13.60 2.25 -2.83
C ARG A 71 -15.00 2.07 -2.24
N SER A 72 -15.20 1.05 -1.41
CA SER A 72 -16.49 0.80 -0.75
C SER A 72 -16.90 1.95 0.16
N LYS A 73 -15.97 2.46 0.97
CA LYS A 73 -16.21 3.64 1.83
C LYS A 73 -16.57 4.88 1.02
N PHE A 74 -15.87 5.11 -0.09
CA PHE A 74 -16.16 6.24 -0.96
C PHE A 74 -17.55 6.13 -1.60
N PHE A 75 -17.94 4.93 -2.05
CA PHE A 75 -19.28 4.69 -2.60
C PHE A 75 -20.39 5.01 -1.59
N GLU A 76 -20.22 4.69 -0.30
CA GLU A 76 -21.18 5.07 0.74
C GLU A 76 -21.28 6.59 0.93
N ILE A 77 -20.16 7.30 0.85
CA ILE A 77 -20.12 8.77 0.92
C ILE A 77 -20.80 9.37 -0.30
N GLU A 78 -20.48 8.86 -1.50
CA GLU A 78 -21.08 9.28 -2.76
C GLU A 78 -22.61 9.15 -2.71
N LYS A 79 -23.12 8.01 -2.23
CA LYS A 79 -24.56 7.82 -2.02
C LYS A 79 -25.17 8.87 -1.11
N LYS A 80 -24.53 9.20 0.03
CA LYS A 80 -25.00 10.25 0.95
C LYS A 80 -25.01 11.63 0.29
N ILE A 81 -23.99 11.94 -0.50
CA ILE A 81 -23.92 13.21 -1.28
C ILE A 81 -25.08 13.25 -2.27
N THR A 82 -25.29 12.19 -3.05
CA THR A 82 -26.39 12.12 -4.01
C THR A 82 -27.76 12.26 -3.33
N GLU A 83 -27.96 11.62 -2.17
CA GLU A 83 -29.19 11.76 -1.38
C GLU A 83 -29.39 13.21 -0.89
N ALA A 84 -28.37 13.86 -0.35
CA ALA A 84 -28.44 15.25 0.11
C ALA A 84 -28.75 16.24 -1.02
N VAL A 85 -28.10 16.06 -2.18
CA VAL A 85 -28.32 16.89 -3.37
C VAL A 85 -29.72 16.66 -3.96
N SER A 86 -30.16 15.41 -4.08
CA SER A 86 -31.45 15.06 -4.68
C SER A 86 -32.66 15.47 -3.84
N LYS A 87 -32.54 15.45 -2.51
CA LYS A 87 -33.61 15.88 -1.59
C LYS A 87 -33.81 17.41 -1.54
N LYS A 88 -32.96 18.22 -2.19
CA LYS A 88 -32.92 19.68 -1.98
C LYS A 88 -32.91 20.04 -0.48
N GLU A 89 -32.18 19.28 0.35
CA GLU A 89 -32.04 19.61 1.79
C GLU A 89 -31.37 20.98 2.02
N PHE A 90 -30.78 21.55 0.97
CA PHE A 90 -30.41 22.96 0.91
C PHE A 90 -31.30 23.67 -0.11
N THR A 91 -32.37 24.28 0.38
CA THR A 91 -33.14 25.27 -0.37
C THR A 91 -32.54 26.67 -0.14
N VAL A 92 -32.88 27.64 -1.00
CA VAL A 92 -32.50 29.05 -0.79
C VAL A 92 -32.97 29.58 0.58
N ALA A 93 -33.95 28.91 1.20
CA ALA A 93 -34.44 29.23 2.55
C ALA A 93 -33.51 28.76 3.69
N ASP A 94 -32.62 27.79 3.43
CA ASP A 94 -31.66 27.25 4.41
C ASP A 94 -30.32 28.01 4.40
N LEU A 95 -30.10 28.87 3.39
CA LEU A 95 -29.04 29.87 3.45
C LEU A 95 -29.32 30.82 4.63
N PRO A 96 -28.30 31.23 5.40
CA PRO A 96 -28.48 32.30 6.37
C PRO A 96 -29.08 33.48 5.63
N LYS A 97 -30.33 33.84 5.95
CA LYS A 97 -30.93 35.06 5.45
C LYS A 97 -30.01 36.17 5.93
N TYR A 98 -29.19 36.73 5.05
CA TYR A 98 -28.42 37.92 5.38
C TYR A 98 -29.43 38.96 5.86
N HIS A 99 -29.48 39.16 7.18
CA HIS A 99 -30.30 40.21 7.76
C HIS A 99 -29.77 41.53 7.20
N PHE A 100 -30.68 42.46 6.87
CA PHE A 100 -30.32 43.79 6.36
C PHE A 100 -29.27 44.51 7.25
N SER A 101 -29.15 44.14 8.53
CA SER A 101 -28.12 44.62 9.46
C SER A 101 -26.68 44.19 9.13
N MET A 102 -26.48 43.20 8.23
CA MET A 102 -25.15 42.80 7.76
C MET A 102 -24.63 43.70 6.63
N PHE A 103 -25.50 44.52 6.05
CA PHE A 103 -25.16 45.47 4.99
C PHE A 103 -25.44 46.91 5.47
N GLU A 104 -25.01 47.25 6.70
CA GLU A 104 -24.87 48.65 7.08
C GLU A 104 -23.86 49.30 6.13
N THR A 105 -24.37 49.82 5.01
CA THR A 105 -23.62 50.74 4.16
C THR A 105 -23.31 51.97 5.00
N PRO A 106 -22.04 52.36 5.15
CA PRO A 106 -21.73 53.65 5.72
C PRO A 106 -22.27 54.69 4.74
N THR A 107 -23.36 55.35 5.14
CA THR A 107 -23.87 56.53 4.45
C THR A 107 -22.78 57.60 4.54
N LEU A 108 -22.18 57.92 3.40
CA LEU A 108 -21.42 59.15 3.17
C LEU A 108 -22.38 60.31 2.89
#